data_AF-A0A3Q2NNW7-F1
#
_entry.id   AF-A0A3Q2NNW7-F1
#
_cell.length_a   1.000
_cell.length_b   1.000
_cell.length_c   1.000
_cell.angle_alpha   90.00
_cell.angle_beta   90.00
_cell.angle_gamma   90.00
#
_symmetry.space_group_name_H-M   'P 1'
#
loop_
_entity.id
_entity.type
_entity.pdbx_description
1 polymer ?
#
loop_
_entity_poly.entity_id
_entity_poly.type
_entity_poly.pdbx_seq_one_letter_code
_entity_poly.pdbx_strand_id
1 'polypeptide(L)'
;MAIPVLWQFFERYPSAEVTREADWKPMSELMKPLGLYELRAKSIIRFSDEYLNKPWRYPIQLHGIGKYGNDSYRIFCVDEWRQVNEISSLKKYSSNRSLLIKLSLKVWLCFCVKGDT
;
A
#
# COMPACT_ATOMS: atom_id res chain seq x y z
N MET A 1 -12.69 2.79 -11.65
CA MET A 1 -11.87 1.55 -11.62
C MET A 1 -10.46 1.91 -11.23
N ALA A 2 -9.90 1.36 -10.14
CA ALA A 2 -8.59 1.77 -9.62
C ALA A 2 -7.39 0.94 -10.14
N ILE A 3 -7.65 -0.28 -10.64
CA ILE A 3 -6.62 -1.24 -11.04
C ILE A 3 -5.74 -0.74 -12.21
N PRO A 4 -6.28 -0.14 -13.29
CA PRO A 4 -5.43 0.32 -14.40
C PRO A 4 -4.45 1.42 -13.99
N VAL A 5 -4.90 2.35 -13.13
CA VAL A 5 -4.07 3.44 -12.60
C VAL A 5 -2.94 2.90 -11.71
N LEU A 6 -3.21 1.81 -10.99
CA LEU A 6 -2.23 1.17 -10.12
C LEU A 6 -1.03 0.59 -10.90
N TRP A 7 -1.28 -0.01 -12.05
CA TRP A 7 -0.21 -0.57 -12.90
C TRP A 7 0.67 0.54 -13.47
N GLN A 8 0.07 1.59 -14.00
CA GLN A 8 0.80 2.78 -14.47
C GLN A 8 1.64 3.44 -13.37
N PHE A 9 1.13 3.38 -12.13
CA PHE A 9 1.85 3.91 -10.98
C PHE A 9 3.10 3.07 -10.68
N PHE A 10 2.99 1.74 -10.66
CA PHE A 10 4.15 0.86 -10.48
C PHE A 10 5.17 0.94 -11.61
N GLU A 11 4.74 1.11 -12.85
CA GLU A 11 5.65 1.31 -13.99
C GLU A 11 6.49 2.58 -13.82
N ARG A 12 5.90 3.65 -13.27
CA ARG A 12 6.57 4.94 -13.06
C ARG A 12 7.36 5.01 -11.76
N TYR A 13 6.89 4.32 -10.72
CA TYR A 13 7.47 4.35 -9.37
C TYR A 13 7.61 2.91 -8.85
N PRO A 14 8.67 2.18 -9.26
CA PRO A 14 8.82 0.76 -8.96
C PRO A 14 9.27 0.48 -7.51
N SER A 15 9.78 1.49 -6.80
CA SER A 15 10.44 1.34 -5.49
C SER A 15 10.16 2.51 -4.53
N ALA A 16 10.43 2.33 -3.23
CA ALA A 16 10.21 3.41 -2.23
C ALA A 16 11.24 4.50 -2.40
N GLU A 17 12.45 4.13 -2.80
CA GLU A 17 13.57 5.02 -3.06
C GLU A 17 13.21 5.97 -4.21
N VAL A 18 12.62 5.44 -5.28
CA VAL A 18 12.14 6.28 -6.40
C VAL A 18 10.90 7.07 -5.99
N THR A 19 9.98 6.45 -5.24
CA THR A 19 8.71 7.09 -4.85
C THR A 19 8.92 8.25 -3.88
N ARG A 20 9.85 8.15 -2.92
CA ARG A 20 10.12 9.23 -1.95
C ARG A 20 10.76 10.46 -2.60
N GLU A 21 11.52 10.26 -3.69
CA GLU A 21 12.22 11.33 -4.43
C GLU A 21 11.34 11.94 -5.52
N ALA A 22 10.16 11.37 -5.77
CA ALA A 22 9.22 11.83 -6.79
C ALA A 22 8.52 13.14 -6.39
N ASP A 23 8.20 13.97 -7.40
CA ASP A 23 7.28 15.09 -7.22
C ASP A 23 5.83 14.59 -7.10
N TRP A 24 5.07 15.20 -6.18
CA TRP A 24 3.68 14.82 -5.93
C TRP A 24 2.76 15.23 -7.07
N LYS A 25 3.10 16.25 -7.88
CA LYS A 25 2.26 16.74 -8.98
C LYS A 25 2.02 15.69 -10.07
N PRO A 26 3.04 15.06 -10.69
CA PRO A 26 2.81 14.03 -11.71
C PRO A 26 2.11 12.79 -11.15
N MET A 27 2.33 12.47 -9.87
CA MET A 27 1.63 11.38 -9.19
C MET A 27 0.15 11.71 -8.94
N SER A 28 -0.13 12.95 -8.53
CA SER A 28 -1.46 13.49 -8.34
C SER A 28 -2.26 13.47 -9.65
N GLU A 29 -1.66 13.88 -10.77
CA GLU A 29 -2.27 13.80 -12.11
C GLU A 29 -2.70 12.37 -12.46
N LEU A 30 -1.84 11.39 -12.21
CA LEU A 30 -2.15 9.97 -12.43
C LEU A 30 -3.33 9.50 -11.57
N MET A 31 -3.44 10.02 -10.34
CA MET A 31 -4.46 9.63 -9.36
C MET A 31 -5.76 10.43 -9.47
N LYS A 32 -5.84 11.47 -10.33
CA LYS A 32 -7.05 12.29 -10.55
C LYS A 32 -8.37 11.50 -10.63
N PRO A 33 -8.49 10.42 -11.43
CA PRO A 33 -9.75 9.68 -11.55
C PRO A 33 -10.15 8.91 -10.29
N LEU A 34 -9.27 8.79 -9.29
CA LEU A 34 -9.54 8.07 -8.03
C LEU A 34 -10.06 8.98 -6.92
N GLY A 35 -9.97 10.30 -7.11
CA GLY A 35 -10.31 11.29 -6.08
C GLY A 35 -9.28 11.39 -4.96
N LEU A 36 -9.33 12.49 -4.19
CA LEU A 36 -8.37 12.81 -3.12
C LEU A 36 -6.90 12.76 -3.59
N TYR A 37 -6.67 13.09 -4.86
CA TYR A 37 -5.45 12.79 -5.59
C TYR A 37 -4.21 13.50 -5.02
N GLU A 38 -4.32 14.78 -4.63
CA GLU A 38 -3.18 15.51 -4.04
C GLU A 38 -2.80 14.96 -2.67
N LEU A 39 -3.82 14.69 -1.83
CA LEU A 39 -3.61 14.15 -0.49
C LEU A 39 -2.98 12.75 -0.57
N ARG A 40 -3.45 11.92 -1.50
CA ARG A 40 -2.89 10.58 -1.74
C ARG A 40 -1.45 10.66 -2.24
N ALA A 41 -1.16 11.49 -3.23
CA ALA A 41 0.19 11.64 -3.78
C ALA A 41 1.18 12.07 -2.68
N LYS A 42 0.85 13.11 -1.91
CA LYS A 42 1.69 13.58 -0.79
C LYS A 42 1.84 12.51 0.29
N SER A 43 0.76 11.80 0.62
CA SER A 43 0.79 10.73 1.62
C SER A 43 1.68 9.57 1.18
N ILE A 44 1.67 9.20 -0.11
CA ILE A 44 2.45 8.09 -0.64
C ILE A 44 3.95 8.41 -0.65
N ILE A 45 4.33 9.64 -1.02
CA ILE A 45 5.72 10.09 -0.97
C ILE A 45 6.23 10.04 0.48
N ARG A 46 5.48 10.65 1.41
CA ARG A 46 5.84 10.65 2.84
C ARG A 46 5.90 9.25 3.43
N PHE A 47 4.95 8.39 3.06
CA PHE A 47 4.92 7.01 3.49
C PHE A 47 6.15 6.24 3.01
N SER A 48 6.56 6.44 1.76
CA SER A 48 7.75 5.80 1.18
C SER A 48 9.02 6.26 1.89
N ASP A 49 9.10 7.52 2.28
CA ASP A 49 10.19 8.06 3.08
C ASP A 49 10.23 7.44 4.50
N GLU A 50 9.10 7.45 5.22
CA GLU A 50 9.01 6.84 6.56
C GLU A 50 9.25 5.33 6.52
N TYR A 51 8.85 4.65 5.44
CA TYR A 51 9.08 3.21 5.27
C TYR A 51 10.57 2.84 5.27
N LEU A 52 11.41 3.67 4.67
CA LEU A 52 12.85 3.43 4.56
C LEU A 52 13.65 3.98 5.74
N ASN A 53 13.26 5.14 6.26
CA ASN A 53 14.08 5.89 7.22
C ASN A 53 13.66 5.73 8.68
N LYS A 54 12.43 5.27 8.95
CA LYS A 54 11.92 5.10 10.33
C LYS A 54 12.07 3.65 10.77
N PRO A 55 12.47 3.37 12.02
CA PRO A 55 12.31 2.03 12.57
C PRO A 55 10.83 1.75 12.83
N TRP A 56 10.27 0.73 12.19
CA TRP A 56 8.88 0.31 12.38
C TRP A 56 8.78 -1.22 12.48
N ARG A 57 7.81 -1.69 13.26
CA ARG A 57 7.49 -3.13 13.39
C ARG A 57 6.19 -3.49 12.67
N TYR A 58 5.23 -2.58 12.69
CA TYR A 58 3.95 -2.74 12.00
C TYR A 58 3.65 -1.46 11.22
N PRO A 59 3.10 -1.56 10.00
CA PRO A 59 2.97 -0.41 9.12
C PRO A 59 1.93 0.61 9.63
N ILE A 60 1.11 0.28 10.63
CA ILE A 60 0.25 1.27 11.33
C ILE A 60 1.05 2.43 11.94
N GLN A 61 2.34 2.25 12.17
CA GLN A 61 3.25 3.28 12.69
C GLN A 61 3.68 4.28 11.60
N LEU A 62 3.41 3.97 10.33
CA LEU A 62 3.79 4.78 9.17
C LEU A 62 2.62 5.67 8.74
N HIS A 63 2.96 6.85 8.25
CA HIS A 63 1.96 7.80 7.77
C HIS A 63 1.07 7.22 6.66
N GLY A 64 -0.24 7.47 6.73
CA GLY A 64 -1.21 7.03 5.73
C GLY A 64 -1.72 5.60 5.89
N ILE A 65 -1.20 4.82 6.83
CA ILE A 65 -1.66 3.45 7.10
C ILE A 65 -2.58 3.38 8.32
N GLY A 66 -3.86 3.08 8.09
CA GLY A 66 -4.84 2.79 9.15
C GLY A 66 -4.98 1.30 9.47
N LYS A 67 -5.94 0.97 10.35
CA LYS A 67 -6.28 -0.41 10.76
C LYS A 67 -6.40 -1.37 9.58
N TYR A 68 -7.11 -0.93 8.53
CA TYR A 68 -7.30 -1.73 7.33
C TYR A 68 -5.97 -2.13 6.69
N GLY A 69 -5.04 -1.20 6.47
CA GLY A 69 -3.72 -1.49 5.88
C GLY A 69 -2.88 -2.40 6.78
N ASN A 70 -2.88 -2.12 8.08
CA ASN A 70 -2.18 -2.93 9.07
C ASN A 70 -2.66 -4.39 9.13
N ASP A 71 -3.98 -4.59 9.22
CA ASP A 71 -4.57 -5.93 9.26
C ASP A 71 -4.23 -6.73 7.99
N SER A 72 -4.10 -6.03 6.85
CA SER A 72 -3.72 -6.67 5.59
C SER A 72 -2.25 -7.05 5.55
N TYR A 73 -1.37 -6.20 6.07
CA TYR A 73 0.03 -6.57 6.27
C TYR A 73 0.17 -7.78 7.19
N ARG A 74 -0.56 -7.82 8.32
CA ARG A 74 -0.54 -8.95 9.25
C ARG A 74 -1.03 -10.25 8.61
N ILE A 75 -2.07 -10.19 7.77
CA ILE A 75 -2.60 -11.36 7.08
C ILE A 75 -1.67 -11.83 5.95
N PHE A 76 -1.18 -10.91 5.10
CA PHE A 76 -0.51 -11.29 3.84
C PHE A 76 1.02 -11.29 3.92
N CYS A 77 1.63 -10.55 4.83
CA CYS A 77 3.09 -10.40 4.92
C CYS A 77 3.69 -11.13 6.15
N VAL A 78 2.93 -11.30 7.24
CA VAL A 78 3.44 -11.83 8.54
C VAL A 78 2.72 -13.13 8.99
N ASP A 79 1.78 -13.64 8.21
CA ASP A 79 0.98 -14.86 8.50
C ASP A 79 0.26 -14.84 9.88
N GLU A 80 0.01 -13.66 10.44
CA GLU A 80 -0.71 -13.45 11.72
C GLU A 80 -2.24 -13.46 11.54
N TRP A 81 -2.76 -14.11 10.49
CA TRP A 81 -4.17 -14.04 10.10
C TRP A 81 -5.14 -14.54 11.19
N ARG A 82 -4.70 -15.47 12.06
CA ARG A 82 -5.50 -15.99 13.19
C ARG A 82 -5.75 -14.95 14.29
N GLN A 83 -4.88 -13.95 14.40
CA GLN A 83 -4.93 -12.93 15.44
C GLN A 83 -5.63 -11.65 14.97
N VAL A 84 -5.96 -11.55 13.68
CA VAL A 84 -6.69 -10.41 13.12
C VAL A 84 -8.19 -10.66 13.33
N ASN A 85 -8.67 -10.24 14.50
CA ASN A 85 -10.09 -10.18 14.77
C ASN A 85 -10.71 -8.97 14.03
N GLU A 86 -11.87 -9.20 13.41
CA GLU A 86 -12.84 -8.16 13.04
C GLU A 86 -12.63 -7.35 11.76
N ILE A 87 -12.42 -7.99 10.61
CA ILE A 87 -12.93 -7.41 9.36
C ILE A 87 -13.79 -8.44 8.66
N SER A 88 -15.11 -8.32 8.80
CA SER A 88 -16.13 -9.14 8.15
C SER A 88 -15.90 -9.25 6.64
N SER A 89 -15.39 -8.19 6.01
CA SER A 89 -15.03 -8.18 4.60
C SER A 89 -13.79 -9.03 4.27
N LEU A 90 -12.73 -9.05 5.11
CA LEU A 90 -11.49 -9.80 4.85
C LEU A 90 -11.63 -11.30 5.12
N LYS A 91 -12.53 -11.70 6.04
CA LYS A 91 -12.83 -13.12 6.28
C LYS A 91 -13.34 -13.84 5.02
N LYS A 92 -14.12 -13.15 4.17
CA LYS A 92 -14.63 -13.69 2.89
C LYS A 92 -13.51 -13.96 1.87
N TYR A 93 -12.40 -13.21 1.94
CA TYR A 93 -11.26 -13.35 1.03
C TYR A 93 -10.24 -14.39 1.50
N SER A 94 -10.16 -14.69 2.80
CA SER A 94 -9.33 -15.79 3.34
C SER A 94 -9.71 -17.15 2.72
N SER A 95 -10.98 -17.35 2.36
CA SER A 95 -11.49 -18.59 1.75
C SER A 95 -11.19 -18.72 0.24
N ASN A 96 -10.82 -17.63 -0.45
CA ASN A 96 -10.65 -17.64 -1.91
C ASN A 96 -9.37 -16.90 -2.33
N ARG A 97 -8.26 -17.67 -2.40
CA ARG A 97 -6.88 -17.19 -2.54
C ARG A 97 -6.63 -16.35 -3.80
N SER A 98 -7.43 -16.54 -4.86
CA SER A 98 -7.27 -15.84 -6.15
C SER A 98 -8.00 -14.48 -6.24
N LEU A 99 -9.01 -14.19 -5.42
CA LEU A 99 -9.72 -12.90 -5.42
C LEU A 99 -9.07 -11.85 -4.50
N LEU A 100 -8.17 -12.29 -3.61
CA LEU A 100 -7.31 -11.46 -2.76
C LEU A 100 -6.40 -10.50 -3.54
N ILE A 101 -6.14 -10.83 -4.80
CA ILE A 101 -5.34 -10.03 -5.74
C ILE A 101 -6.07 -8.74 -6.16
N LYS A 102 -7.41 -8.66 -6.02
CA LYS A 102 -8.21 -7.61 -6.69
C LYS A 102 -8.69 -6.43 -5.83
N LEU A 103 -8.78 -6.52 -4.51
CA LEU A 103 -9.64 -5.55 -3.78
C LEU A 103 -8.99 -4.39 -3.03
N SER A 104 -7.70 -4.16 -3.20
CA SER A 104 -7.03 -2.88 -2.91
C SER A 104 -5.54 -3.13 -3.13
N LEU A 105 -4.78 -2.27 -3.81
CA LEU A 105 -4.05 -1.17 -3.18
C LEU A 105 -3.33 -1.43 -1.83
N LYS A 106 -3.54 -2.52 -1.10
CA LYS A 106 -2.97 -2.79 0.25
C LYS A 106 -1.77 -3.70 0.24
N VAL A 107 -1.59 -4.47 -0.83
CA VAL A 107 -0.34 -5.17 -1.13
C VAL A 107 0.67 -4.22 -1.79
N TRP A 108 0.23 -3.03 -2.20
CA TRP A 108 1.11 -1.98 -2.75
C TRP A 108 2.21 -1.52 -1.78
N LEU A 109 2.20 -1.97 -0.51
CA LEU A 109 3.38 -1.88 0.34
C LEU A 109 3.58 -3.10 1.26
N CYS A 110 3.43 -4.30 0.72
CA CYS A 110 4.33 -5.37 1.18
C CYS A 110 5.73 -5.14 0.57
N PHE A 111 5.82 -4.37 -0.53
CA PHE A 111 6.99 -4.04 -1.34
C PHE A 111 6.70 -2.66 -1.96
N CYS A 112 7.16 -1.54 -1.44
CA CYS A 112 8.28 -0.93 -2.11
C CYS A 112 9.51 -1.79 -1.88
N VAL A 113 9.88 -2.63 -2.85
CA VAL A 113 11.11 -3.43 -2.83
C VAL A 113 11.19 -4.38 -1.60
N LYS A 114 11.12 -5.70 -1.81
CA LYS A 114 12.27 -6.48 -1.34
C LYS A 114 13.43 -5.83 -2.07
N GLY A 115 14.08 -4.85 -1.46
CA GLY A 115 15.39 -4.39 -1.91
C GLY A 115 16.20 -5.65 -1.97
N ASP A 116 16.51 -6.10 -3.17
CA ASP A 116 17.21 -7.36 -3.40
C ASP A 116 18.49 -7.35 -2.57
N THR A 117 18.48 -8.09 -1.47
CA THR A 117 19.58 -8.87 -0.91
C THR A 117 19.02 -9.92 0.03
#